data_AF-A0A5K4F4T3-F1
#
_entry.id   AF-A0A5K4F4T3-F1
#
_cell.length_a   1.000
_cell.length_b   1.000
_cell.length_c   1.000
_cell.angle_alpha   90.00
_cell.angle_beta   90.00
_cell.angle_gamma   90.00
#
_symmetry.space_group_name_H-M   'P 1'
#
loop_
_entity.id
_entity.type
_entity.pdbx_description
1 polymer ?
#
loop_
_entity_poly.entity_id
_entity_poly.type
_entity_poly.pdbx_seq_one_letter_code
_entity_poly.pdbx_strand_id
1 'polypeptide(L)'
;MNVIFSICLIHFAAELISAELYCYSCTSAQSGCGDPIDVRLIHWKKCSGRTLIENYCVKLIEKVQDQTTVTRGCLSDLIMNTQYRLDMPQLRRHGYCVNSRDYQHYLLGVLKGKTLVETAMGLFSDENMDFKRFCYCNDWNGCNHVNNLKVSTILISFIIIMTLLWIH
;
A
#
# COMPACT_ATOMS: atom_id res chain seq x y z
N MET A 1 -44.86 9.58 0.34
CA MET A 1 -43.94 9.17 -0.74
C MET A 1 -42.47 9.39 -0.39
N ASN A 2 -42.06 10.53 0.17
CA ASN A 2 -40.66 10.80 0.54
C ASN A 2 -40.06 9.84 1.59
N VAL A 3 -40.83 9.45 2.62
CA VAL A 3 -40.30 8.61 3.72
C VAL A 3 -39.92 7.20 3.23
N ILE A 4 -40.72 6.60 2.36
CA ILE A 4 -40.46 5.26 1.81
C ILE A 4 -39.20 5.30 0.92
N PHE A 5 -39.04 6.35 0.10
CA PHE A 5 -37.87 6.52 -0.76
C PHE A 5 -36.58 6.71 0.07
N SER A 6 -36.64 7.47 1.17
CA SER A 6 -35.52 7.62 2.10
C SER A 6 -35.15 6.31 2.80
N ILE A 7 -36.12 5.50 3.23
CA ILE A 7 -35.86 4.19 3.84
C ILE A 7 -35.21 3.23 2.82
N CYS A 8 -35.69 3.21 1.57
CA CYS A 8 -35.07 2.41 0.51
C CYS A 8 -33.64 2.87 0.21
N LEU A 9 -33.36 4.17 0.15
CA LEU A 9 -32.00 4.70 -0.04
C LEU A 9 -31.06 4.34 1.12
N ILE A 10 -31.55 4.35 2.36
CA ILE A 10 -30.75 3.93 3.53
C ILE A 10 -30.46 2.42 3.46
N HIS A 11 -31.42 1.59 3.05
CA HIS A 11 -31.18 0.16 2.85
C HIS A 11 -30.19 -0.12 1.70
N PHE A 12 -30.33 0.56 0.57
CA PHE A 12 -29.40 0.42 -0.57
C PHE A 12 -27.99 0.92 -0.23
N ALA A 13 -27.89 2.00 0.54
CA ALA A 13 -26.61 2.51 1.04
C ALA A 13 -25.99 1.55 2.07
N ALA A 14 -26.79 0.89 2.91
CA ALA A 14 -26.30 -0.06 3.92
C ALA A 14 -25.72 -1.33 3.29
N GLU A 15 -26.31 -1.84 2.21
CA GLU A 15 -25.79 -3.02 1.48
C GLU A 15 -24.50 -2.71 0.71
N LEU A 16 -24.26 -1.44 0.34
CA LEU A 16 -23.05 -1.02 -0.37
C LEU A 16 -21.78 -0.99 0.52
N ILE A 17 -21.92 -1.13 1.84
CA ILE A 17 -20.81 -0.91 2.80
C ILE A 17 -20.00 -2.20 3.04
N SER A 18 -20.39 -3.35 2.47
CA SER A 18 -19.53 -4.53 2.46
C SER A 18 -18.47 -4.43 1.36
N ALA A 19 -17.49 -3.56 1.56
CA ALA A 19 -16.34 -3.44 0.67
C ALA A 19 -15.44 -4.69 0.81
N GLU A 20 -15.64 -5.66 -0.09
CA GLU A 20 -14.74 -6.82 -0.21
C GLU A 20 -13.35 -6.32 -0.61
N LEU A 21 -12.32 -6.67 0.18
CA LEU A 21 -10.96 -6.29 -0.15
C LEU A 21 -10.37 -7.29 -1.16
N TYR A 22 -9.80 -6.74 -2.23
CA TYR A 22 -9.04 -7.49 -3.21
C TYR A 22 -7.60 -7.01 -3.25
N CYS A 23 -6.66 -7.96 -3.22
CA CYS A 23 -5.22 -7.69 -3.25
C CYS A 23 -4.52 -8.51 -4.31
N TYR A 24 -3.42 -8.00 -4.86
CA TYR A 24 -2.49 -8.83 -5.61
C TYR A 24 -1.82 -9.83 -4.67
N SER A 25 -1.79 -11.10 -5.08
CA SER A 25 -1.18 -12.19 -4.33
C SER A 25 -0.07 -12.82 -5.17
N CYS A 26 1.16 -12.36 -5.00
CA CYS A 26 2.29 -12.79 -5.82
C CYS A 26 3.63 -12.59 -5.10
N THR A 27 4.68 -13.22 -5.62
CA THR A 27 6.08 -13.01 -5.22
C THR A 27 6.91 -12.64 -6.44
N SER A 28 8.01 -11.92 -6.29
CA SER A 28 8.92 -11.51 -7.37
C SER A 28 9.53 -12.69 -8.14
N ALA A 29 9.37 -13.93 -7.67
CA ALA A 29 9.65 -15.14 -8.45
C ALA A 29 8.62 -15.39 -9.59
N GLN A 30 7.44 -14.77 -9.53
CA GLN A 30 6.42 -14.79 -10.58
C GLN A 30 6.58 -13.59 -11.52
N SER A 31 6.41 -13.81 -12.82
CA SER A 31 6.48 -12.75 -13.82
C SER A 31 5.44 -11.65 -13.53
N GLY A 32 5.90 -10.39 -13.53
CA GLY A 32 5.05 -9.23 -13.27
C GLY A 32 4.95 -8.80 -11.80
N CYS A 33 5.39 -9.60 -10.83
CA CYS A 33 5.32 -9.21 -9.41
C CYS A 33 6.54 -8.40 -8.91
N GLY A 34 7.20 -7.65 -9.80
CA GLY A 34 8.35 -6.81 -9.46
C GLY A 34 7.97 -5.56 -8.67
N ASP A 35 8.91 -4.62 -8.57
CA ASP A 35 8.65 -3.25 -8.12
C ASP A 35 9.04 -2.27 -9.24
N PRO A 36 8.08 -1.74 -10.03
CA PRO A 36 6.62 -1.82 -9.84
C PRO A 36 6.00 -3.17 -10.26
N ILE A 37 4.79 -3.45 -9.78
CA ILE A 37 3.97 -4.58 -10.28
C ILE A 37 3.47 -4.30 -11.71
N ASP A 38 3.52 -5.31 -12.59
CA ASP A 38 2.81 -5.33 -13.87
C ASP A 38 1.39 -5.87 -13.66
N VAL A 39 0.45 -4.94 -13.53
CA VAL A 39 -0.97 -5.23 -13.27
C VAL A 39 -1.65 -6.06 -14.37
N ARG A 40 -1.04 -6.16 -15.56
CA ARG A 40 -1.59 -6.95 -16.69
C ARG A 40 -1.31 -8.44 -16.54
N LEU A 41 -0.29 -8.80 -15.75
CA LEU A 41 0.18 -10.18 -15.60
C LEU A 41 -0.29 -10.83 -14.29
N ILE A 42 -0.74 -10.03 -13.31
CA ILE A 42 -1.11 -10.51 -11.98
C ILE A 42 -2.62 -10.34 -11.76
N HIS A 43 -3.23 -11.37 -11.16
CA HIS A 43 -4.64 -11.35 -10.81
C HIS A 43 -4.87 -10.87 -9.37
N TRP A 44 -6.06 -10.30 -9.16
CA TRP A 44 -6.56 -9.95 -7.84
C TRP A 44 -7.08 -11.21 -7.15
N LYS A 45 -6.82 -11.31 -5.85
CA LYS A 45 -7.35 -12.34 -4.96
C LYS A 45 -8.22 -11.65 -3.91
N LYS A 46 -9.41 -12.21 -3.67
CA LYS A 46 -10.28 -11.80 -2.56
C LYS A 46 -9.62 -12.16 -1.23
N CYS A 47 -9.57 -11.20 -0.31
CA CYS A 47 -9.16 -11.47 1.07
C CYS A 47 -10.35 -12.05 1.85
N SER A 48 -10.13 -13.22 2.48
CA SER A 48 -11.17 -14.01 3.15
C SER A 48 -10.85 -14.30 4.63
N GLY A 49 -9.88 -13.59 5.20
CA GLY A 49 -9.54 -13.60 6.60
C GLY A 49 -10.64 -13.05 7.53
N ARG A 50 -10.23 -12.73 8.77
CA ARG A 50 -11.15 -12.17 9.76
C ARG A 50 -11.21 -10.65 9.57
N THR A 51 -12.41 -10.11 9.37
CA THR A 51 -12.70 -8.68 9.17
C THR A 51 -11.98 -7.73 10.16
N LEU A 52 -11.65 -8.21 11.36
CA LEU A 52 -10.87 -7.46 12.35
C LEU A 52 -9.40 -7.16 11.97
N ILE A 53 -8.85 -7.84 10.95
CA ILE A 53 -7.43 -7.77 10.56
C ILE A 53 -7.26 -7.30 9.10
N GLU A 54 -8.33 -7.34 8.32
CA GLU A 54 -8.29 -7.43 6.85
C GLU A 54 -8.21 -6.13 6.07
N ASN A 55 -8.05 -4.97 6.69
CA ASN A 55 -8.32 -3.73 5.96
C ASN A 55 -7.22 -3.31 4.95
N TYR A 56 -6.18 -4.13 4.75
CA TYR A 56 -5.04 -3.77 3.92
C TYR A 56 -4.49 -4.93 3.08
N CYS A 57 -4.07 -4.59 1.88
CA CYS A 57 -3.05 -5.29 1.13
C CYS A 57 -1.68 -4.93 1.69
N VAL A 58 -0.74 -5.86 1.58
CA VAL A 58 0.65 -5.67 1.98
C VAL A 58 1.56 -5.92 0.80
N LYS A 59 2.53 -5.03 0.61
CA LYS A 59 3.74 -5.27 -0.18
C LYS A 59 4.92 -5.35 0.78
N LEU A 60 5.49 -6.54 0.90
CA LEU A 60 6.73 -6.79 1.63
C LEU A 60 7.90 -6.68 0.65
N ILE A 61 8.90 -5.87 1.00
CA ILE A 61 10.18 -5.77 0.32
C ILE A 61 11.22 -6.31 1.29
N GLU A 62 11.89 -7.40 0.92
CA GLU A 62 12.92 -8.04 1.73
C GLU A 62 14.23 -8.00 0.94
N LYS A 63 15.24 -7.35 1.52
CA LYS A 63 16.59 -7.31 0.99
C LYS A 63 17.48 -8.21 1.84
N VAL A 64 18.15 -9.15 1.18
CA VAL A 64 19.16 -10.03 1.76
C VAL A 64 20.37 -9.99 0.83
N GLN A 65 21.48 -9.43 1.31
CA GLN A 65 22.68 -9.14 0.52
C GLN A 65 22.32 -8.29 -0.71
N ASP A 66 22.68 -8.75 -1.92
CA ASP A 66 22.40 -8.07 -3.19
C ASP A 66 21.05 -8.48 -3.80
N GLN A 67 20.27 -9.33 -3.13
CA GLN A 67 18.97 -9.80 -3.63
C GLN A 67 17.82 -9.07 -2.94
N THR A 68 16.87 -8.59 -3.73
CA THR A 68 15.61 -8.01 -3.24
C THR A 68 14.44 -8.85 -3.71
N THR A 69 13.65 -9.35 -2.76
CA THR A 69 12.40 -10.06 -3.03
C THR A 69 11.21 -9.17 -2.69
N VAL A 70 10.17 -9.26 -3.51
CA VAL A 70 8.92 -8.51 -3.30
C VAL A 70 7.78 -9.51 -3.19
N THR A 71 7.05 -9.47 -2.08
CA THR A 71 5.90 -10.32 -1.86
C THR A 71 4.67 -9.46 -1.61
N ARG A 72 3.58 -9.72 -2.34
CA ARG A 72 2.30 -9.03 -2.20
C ARG A 72 1.21 -10.02 -1.78
N GLY A 73 0.30 -9.56 -0.92
CA GLY A 73 -0.83 -10.37 -0.50
C GLY A 73 -1.78 -9.63 0.43
N CYS A 74 -2.82 -10.35 0.88
CA CYS A 74 -3.71 -9.88 1.93
C CYS A 74 -2.97 -9.83 3.27
N LEU A 75 -3.19 -8.77 4.07
CA LEU A 75 -2.60 -8.66 5.40
C LEU A 75 -2.95 -9.85 6.30
N SER A 76 -4.19 -10.34 6.22
CA SER A 76 -4.66 -11.52 6.94
C SER A 76 -3.82 -12.76 6.64
N ASP A 77 -3.54 -13.00 5.36
CA ASP A 77 -2.82 -14.20 4.91
C ASP A 77 -1.38 -14.17 5.42
N LEU A 78 -0.71 -13.02 5.33
CA LEU A 78 0.65 -12.86 5.85
C LEU A 78 0.70 -13.05 7.36
N ILE A 79 -0.25 -12.47 8.10
CA ILE A 79 -0.29 -12.61 9.57
C ILE A 79 -0.58 -14.05 10.00
N MET A 80 -1.52 -14.74 9.35
CA MET A 80 -1.98 -16.05 9.81
C MET A 80 -1.10 -17.20 9.32
N ASN A 81 -0.51 -17.08 8.13
CA ASN A 81 0.10 -18.22 7.44
C ASN A 81 1.61 -18.10 7.25
N THR A 82 2.24 -17.01 7.70
CA THR A 82 3.68 -16.79 7.49
C THR A 82 4.41 -16.35 8.76
N GLN A 83 5.73 -16.54 8.79
CA GLN A 83 6.58 -16.09 9.89
C GLN A 83 6.74 -14.56 9.93
N TYR A 84 6.40 -13.85 8.85
CA TYR A 84 6.49 -12.39 8.76
C TYR A 84 5.62 -11.67 9.82
N ARG A 85 4.67 -12.36 10.46
CA ARG A 85 3.89 -11.83 11.58
C ARG A 85 4.76 -11.27 12.71
N LEU A 86 5.89 -11.91 13.01
CA LEU A 86 6.77 -11.50 14.12
C LEU A 86 7.53 -10.21 13.80
N ASP A 87 7.92 -10.06 12.54
CA ASP A 87 8.68 -8.91 12.02
C ASP A 87 7.79 -7.71 11.70
N MET A 88 6.47 -7.91 11.63
CA MET A 88 5.54 -6.90 11.15
C MET A 88 5.46 -5.69 12.12
N PRO A 89 5.55 -4.45 11.61
CA PRO A 89 5.45 -3.26 12.46
C PRO A 89 4.05 -3.10 13.06
N GLN A 90 3.98 -2.49 14.24
CA GLN A 90 2.70 -2.23 14.91
C GLN A 90 1.86 -1.20 14.16
N LEU A 91 2.51 -0.18 13.60
CA LEU A 91 1.85 0.85 12.80
C LEU A 91 1.56 0.32 11.39
N ARG A 92 0.28 0.12 11.09
CA ARG A 92 -0.22 -0.35 9.79
C ARG A 92 -1.18 0.70 9.23
N ARG A 93 -0.67 1.57 8.36
CA ARG A 93 -1.41 2.71 7.81
C ARG A 93 -1.35 2.71 6.29
N HIS A 94 -2.52 2.88 5.67
CA HIS A 94 -2.64 3.07 4.23
C HIS A 94 -1.67 4.12 3.68
N GLY A 95 -0.95 3.78 2.61
CA GLY A 95 -0.06 4.67 1.88
C GLY A 95 1.34 4.81 2.49
N TYR A 96 1.62 4.11 3.59
CA TYR A 96 2.91 4.16 4.27
C TYR A 96 3.63 2.83 4.17
N CYS A 97 4.95 2.93 3.98
CA CYS A 97 5.89 1.85 4.14
C CYS A 97 6.62 2.02 5.47
N VAL A 98 6.84 0.92 6.17
CA VAL A 98 7.45 0.94 7.48
C VAL A 98 8.44 -0.22 7.57
N ASN A 99 9.62 0.02 8.11
CA ASN A 99 10.62 -1.03 8.30
C ASN A 99 10.13 -2.07 9.33
N SER A 100 10.64 -3.30 9.27
CA SER A 100 10.28 -4.35 10.22
C SER A 100 10.52 -3.93 11.66
N ARG A 101 9.75 -4.53 12.57
CA ARG A 101 9.88 -4.34 14.00
C ARG A 101 11.33 -4.56 14.46
N ASP A 102 11.95 -5.66 14.04
CA ASP A 102 13.32 -5.99 14.44
C ASP A 102 14.32 -4.95 13.95
N TYR A 103 14.15 -4.47 12.72
CA TYR A 103 15.01 -3.42 12.19
C TYR A 103 14.77 -2.07 12.91
N GLN A 104 13.53 -1.74 13.25
CA GLN A 104 13.24 -0.56 14.09
C GLN A 104 13.93 -0.65 15.46
N HIS A 105 13.89 -1.82 16.12
CA HIS A 105 14.58 -2.04 17.39
C HIS A 105 16.08 -1.83 17.28
N TYR A 106 16.69 -2.35 16.21
CA TYR A 106 18.10 -2.08 15.91
C TYR A 106 18.37 -0.58 15.73
N LEU A 107 17.55 0.11 14.93
CA LEU A 107 17.73 1.53 14.63
C LEU A 107 17.63 2.42 15.87
N LEU A 108 16.78 2.06 16.85
CA LEU A 108 16.69 2.77 18.14
C LEU A 108 18.01 2.79 18.92
N GLY A 109 18.88 1.78 18.72
CA GLY A 109 20.20 1.71 19.35
C GLY A 109 21.29 2.49 18.62
N VAL A 110 21.10 2.77 17.32
CA VAL A 110 22.14 3.33 16.43
C VAL A 110 21.85 4.78 16.05
N LEU A 111 20.59 5.14 15.82
CA LEU A 111 20.16 6.45 15.35
C LEU A 111 19.43 7.24 16.44
N LYS A 112 19.45 8.57 16.32
CA LYS A 112 18.75 9.47 17.25
C LYS A 112 18.09 10.63 16.50
N GLY A 113 17.02 11.17 17.09
CA GLY A 113 16.35 12.35 16.58
C GLY A 113 15.67 12.12 15.23
N LYS A 114 15.79 13.09 14.32
CA LYS A 114 15.09 13.11 13.03
C LYS A 114 15.46 11.91 12.14
N THR A 115 16.73 11.53 12.09
CA THR A 115 17.20 10.43 11.24
C THR A 115 16.60 9.08 11.63
N LEU A 116 16.45 8.83 12.94
CA LEU A 116 15.77 7.63 13.44
C LEU A 116 14.34 7.54 12.93
N VAL A 117 13.58 8.64 13.03
CA VAL A 117 12.17 8.68 12.61
C VAL A 117 12.05 8.48 11.11
N GLU A 118 12.88 9.17 10.32
CA GLU A 118 12.87 9.06 8.86
C GLU A 118 13.25 7.64 8.38
N THR A 119 14.28 7.04 8.98
CA THR A 119 14.67 5.65 8.66
C THR A 119 13.61 4.65 9.13
N ALA A 120 13.04 4.79 10.33
CA ALA A 120 11.98 3.90 10.82
C ALA A 120 10.72 3.94 9.94
N MET A 121 10.37 5.12 9.41
CA MET A 121 9.30 5.33 8.43
C MET A 121 9.69 4.89 7.00
N GLY A 122 10.85 4.26 6.81
CA GLY A 122 11.30 3.75 5.51
C GLY A 122 11.58 4.84 4.47
N LEU A 123 11.72 6.11 4.89
CA LEU A 123 12.04 7.23 3.98
C LEU A 123 13.47 7.09 3.44
N PHE A 124 14.36 6.50 4.24
CA PHE A 124 15.71 6.12 3.86
C PHE A 124 15.91 4.63 4.04
N SER A 125 16.64 4.03 3.10
CA SER A 125 17.19 2.69 3.21
C SER A 125 18.68 2.79 2.94
N ASP A 126 19.51 2.16 3.77
CA ASP A 126 20.89 1.90 3.35
C ASP A 126 20.86 0.75 2.36
N GLU A 127 21.47 0.94 1.20
CA GLU A 127 21.60 -0.12 0.21
C GLU A 127 22.56 -1.21 0.67
N ASN A 128 23.40 -1.00 1.67
CA ASN A 128 24.37 -1.99 2.14
C ASN A 128 23.85 -2.86 3.31
N MET A 129 22.60 -2.65 3.74
CA MET A 129 22.02 -3.39 4.86
C MET A 129 20.89 -4.29 4.41
N ASP A 130 20.79 -5.44 5.07
CA ASP A 130 19.62 -6.30 5.01
C ASP A 130 18.45 -5.61 5.71
N PHE A 131 17.27 -5.61 5.10
CA PHE A 131 16.09 -5.04 5.70
C PHE A 131 14.82 -5.72 5.20
N LYS A 132 13.77 -5.62 6.01
CA LYS A 132 12.40 -5.93 5.60
C LYS A 132 11.55 -4.69 5.75
N ARG A 133 10.74 -4.38 4.74
CA ARG A 133 9.86 -3.22 4.71
C ARG A 133 8.46 -3.64 4.30
N PHE A 134 7.47 -3.19 5.07
CA PHE A 134 6.07 -3.48 4.86
C PHE A 134 5.34 -2.22 4.42
N CYS A 135 4.76 -2.24 3.23
CA CYS A 135 3.90 -1.18 2.71
C CYS A 135 2.44 -1.62 2.77
N TYR A 136 1.59 -0.79 3.35
CA TYR A 136 0.16 -1.08 3.49
C TYR A 136 -0.65 -0.20 2.55
N CYS A 137 -1.58 -0.80 1.82
CA CYS A 137 -2.49 -0.07 0.95
C CYS A 137 -3.86 -0.76 0.90
N ASN A 138 -4.87 -0.04 0.44
CA ASN A 138 -6.19 -0.61 0.12
C ASN A 138 -6.63 -0.15 -1.28
N ASP A 139 -5.64 0.14 -2.15
CA ASP A 139 -5.83 0.67 -3.49
C ASP A 139 -5.45 -0.36 -4.57
N TRP A 140 -5.98 -0.12 -5.76
CA TRP A 140 -5.76 -0.89 -6.99
C TRP A 140 -4.32 -0.88 -7.53
N ASN A 141 -3.45 0.01 -7.03
CA ASN A 141 -2.07 0.14 -7.51
C ASN A 141 -1.09 -0.90 -6.93
N GLY A 142 -1.57 -1.86 -6.12
CA GLY A 142 -0.74 -2.92 -5.57
C GLY A 142 0.37 -2.43 -4.62
N CYS A 143 0.09 -1.34 -3.90
CA CYS A 143 1.01 -0.65 -3.00
C CYS A 143 2.31 -0.19 -3.71
N ASN A 144 2.24 0.07 -5.02
CA ASN A 144 3.30 0.80 -5.70
C ASN A 144 3.31 2.25 -5.20
N HIS A 145 4.49 2.86 -5.15
CA HIS A 145 4.56 4.29 -4.89
C HIS A 145 3.87 5.04 -6.02
N VAL A 146 3.05 6.03 -5.66
CA VAL A 146 2.61 7.03 -6.63
C VAL A 146 3.87 7.83 -6.97
N ASN A 147 4.47 7.56 -8.13
CA ASN A 147 5.49 8.45 -8.67
C ASN A 147 4.85 9.84 -8.72
N ASN A 148 5.44 10.82 -8.03
CA ASN A 148 4.96 12.20 -8.01
C ASN A 148 4.50 12.57 -9.42
N LEU A 149 3.20 12.79 -9.58
CA LEU A 149 2.63 13.15 -10.87
C LEU A 149 3.41 14.37 -11.33
N LYS A 150 4.24 14.22 -12.37
CA LYS A 150 4.88 15.37 -13.00
C LYS A 150 3.76 16.11 -13.71
N VAL A 151 3.11 17.02 -13.00
CA VAL A 151 2.07 17.85 -13.59
C VAL A 151 2.75 18.70 -14.66
N SER A 152 2.46 18.40 -15.92
CA SER A 152 2.98 19.16 -17.04
C SER A 152 2.45 20.57 -16.94
N THR A 153 3.35 21.55 -16.82
CA THR A 153 3.00 22.98 -16.81
C THR A 153 2.22 23.38 -18.07
N ILE A 154 2.44 22.69 -19.18
CA ILE A 154 1.72 22.88 -20.45
C ILE A 154 0.26 22.43 -20.34
N LEU A 155 -0.04 21.35 -19.61
CA LEU A 155 -1.43 20.92 -19.40
C LEU A 155 -2.18 21.90 -18.52
N ILE A 156 -1.53 22.42 -17.47
CA ILE A 156 -2.11 23.46 -16.61
C ILE A 156 -2.41 24.71 -17.46
N SER A 157 -1.45 25.18 -18.25
CA SER A 157 -1.65 26.38 -19.08
C SER A 157 -2.73 26.16 -20.14
N PHE A 158 -2.82 24.98 -20.74
CA PHE A 158 -3.89 24.65 -21.69
C PHE A 158 -5.28 24.68 -21.03
N ILE A 159 -5.43 24.09 -19.83
CA ILE A 159 -6.70 24.12 -19.09
C ILE A 159 -7.07 25.57 -18.70
N ILE A 160 -6.11 26.38 -18.28
CA ILE A 160 -6.34 27.81 -17.98
C ILE A 160 -6.78 28.57 -19.23
N ILE A 161 -6.12 28.36 -20.38
CA ILE A 161 -6.50 29.04 -21.64
C ILE A 161 -7.89 28.60 -22.10
N MET A 162 -8.21 27.30 -22.04
CA MET A 162 -9.53 26.79 -22.45
C MET A 162 -10.65 27.29 -21.53
N THR A 163 -10.40 27.41 -20.22
CA THR A 163 -11.38 27.98 -19.28
C THR A 163 -11.58 29.47 -19.51
N LEU A 164 -10.53 30.23 -19.79
CA LEU A 164 -10.64 31.65 -20.15
C LEU A 164 -11.37 31.88 -21.48
N LEU A 165 -11.13 31.02 -22.48
CA LEU A 165 -11.81 31.08 -23.78
C LEU A 165 -13.28 30.66 -23.72
N TRP A 166 -13.70 29.86 -22.73
CA TRP A 166 -15.11 29.52 -22.54
C TRP A 166 -15.86 30.61 -21.75
N ILE A 167 -15.17 31.40 -20.94
CA ILE A 167 -15.79 32.52 -20.21
C ILE A 167 -16.05 33.72 -21.14
N HIS A 168 -15.41 33.78 -22.31
CA HIS A 168 -15.61 34.79 -23.35
C HIS A 168 -16.44 34.27 -24.53
#